data_AF-A0A520IVZ7-F1
#
_entry.id   AF-A0A520IVZ7-F1
#
_cell.length_a   1.000
_cell.length_b   1.000
_cell.length_c   1.000
_cell.angle_alpha   90.00
_cell.angle_beta   90.00
_cell.angle_gamma   90.00
#
_symmetry.space_group_name_H-M   'P 1'
#
loop_
_entity.id
_entity.type
_entity.pdbx_description
1 polymer ?
#
loop_
_entity_poly.entity_id
_entity_poly.type
_entity_poly.pdbx_seq_one_letter_code
_entity_poly.pdbx_strand_id
1 'polypeptide(L)' 'GIMAQINTIFAKHDINIVGQFLMTNAEIGYAITDINSEYDKALFKALKKIEHTIKFRVLY' A
#
# COMPACT_ATOMS: atom_id res chain seq x y z
N GLY A 1 -6.27 6.27 -9.81
CA GLY A 1 -5.36 5.13 -10.06
C GLY A 1 -4.97 4.47 -8.74
N ILE A 2 -4.61 3.19 -8.77
CA ILE A 2 -4.31 2.39 -7.56
C ILE A 2 -3.23 3.04 -6.68
N MET A 3 -2.12 3.51 -7.26
CA MET A 3 -1.06 4.20 -6.49
C MET A 3 -1.54 5.44 -5.75
N ALA A 4 -2.43 6.24 -6.36
CA ALA A 4 -2.99 7.41 -5.69
C ALA A 4 -3.87 7.01 -4.50
N GLN A 5 -4.61 5.90 -4.60
CA GLN A 5 -5.42 5.39 -3.49
C GLN A 5 -4.53 4.90 -2.34
N ILE A 6 -3.45 4.18 -2.65
CA ILE A 6 -2.44 3.73 -1.68
C ILE A 6 -1.85 4.94 -0.95
N ASN A 7 -1.35 5.94 -1.69
CA ASN A 7 -0.74 7.15 -1.10
C ASN A 7 -1.74 7.94 -0.25
N THR A 8 -3.01 8.04 -0.67
CA THR A 8 -4.06 8.73 0.09
C THR A 8 -4.33 8.03 1.41
N ILE A 9 -4.30 6.69 1.45
CA ILE A 9 -4.48 5.93 2.68
C ILE A 9 -3.31 6.18 3.63
N PHE A 10 -2.07 6.14 3.17
CA PHE A 10 -0.92 6.48 4.02
C PHE A 10 -1.00 7.91 4.57
N ALA A 11 -1.33 8.89 3.72
CA ALA A 11 -1.48 10.28 4.13
C ALA A 11 -2.59 10.48 5.18
N LYS A 12 -3.73 9.78 5.05
CA LYS A 12 -4.82 9.83 6.04
C LYS A 12 -4.44 9.26 7.40
N HIS A 13 -3.44 8.39 7.45
CA HIS A 13 -2.93 7.79 8.68
C HIS A 13 -1.67 8.51 9.19
N ASP A 14 -1.27 9.64 8.58
CA ASP A 14 -0.06 10.40 8.91
C ASP A 14 1.23 9.56 8.83
N ILE A 15 1.27 8.64 7.86
CA ILE A 15 2.39 7.72 7.65
C ILE A 15 3.27 8.21 6.52
N ASN A 16 4.57 8.33 6.79
CA ASN A 16 5.55 8.67 5.78
C ASN A 16 6.03 7.41 5.06
N ILE A 17 6.13 7.52 3.74
CA ILE A 17 6.71 6.49 2.87
C ILE A 17 8.21 6.74 2.79
N VAL A 18 9.01 5.77 3.21
CA VAL A 18 10.49 5.81 3.17
C VAL A 18 10.99 5.43 1.78
N GLY A 19 10.34 4.44 1.17
CA GLY A 19 10.67 3.93 -0.14
C GLY A 19 9.45 3.29 -0.77
N GLN A 20 9.32 3.38 -2.08
CA GLN A 20 8.23 2.74 -2.80
C GLN A 20 8.71 2.28 -4.17
N PHE A 21 8.38 1.05 -4.50
CA PHE A 21 8.67 0.44 -5.78
C PHE A 21 7.40 -0.14 -6.37
N LEU A 22 7.12 0.20 -7.63
CA LEU A 22 6.02 -0.36 -8.40
C LEU A 22 6.59 -0.99 -9.68
N MET A 23 6.21 -2.23 -9.92
CA MET A 23 6.39 -2.89 -11.20
C MET A 23 5.05 -3.39 -11.72
N THR A 24 4.84 -3.28 -13.02
CA THR A 24 3.60 -3.68 -13.69
C THR A 24 3.93 -4.53 -14.91
N ASN A 25 3.08 -5.50 -15.21
CA ASN A 25 3.02 -6.16 -16.51
C ASN A 25 1.62 -5.96 -17.13
N ALA A 26 1.28 -6.73 -18.17
CA ALA A 26 0.00 -6.61 -18.86
C ALA A 26 -1.22 -7.03 -18.01
N GLU A 27 -1.02 -7.82 -16.95
CA GLU A 27 -2.09 -8.45 -16.18
C GLU A 27 -2.17 -7.94 -14.74
N ILE A 28 -1.02 -7.67 -14.11
CA ILE A 28 -0.92 -7.32 -12.69
C ILE A 28 0.10 -6.21 -12.44
N GLY A 29 -0.16 -5.47 -11.36
CA GLY A 29 0.80 -4.58 -10.74
C GLY A 29 1.20 -5.10 -9.36
N TYR A 30 2.47 -4.94 -9.00
CA TYR A 30 2.98 -5.26 -7.68
C TYR A 30 3.75 -4.07 -7.12
N ALA A 31 3.33 -3.62 -5.93
CA ALA A 31 3.95 -2.52 -5.22
C ALA A 31 4.54 -3.01 -3.89
N ILE A 32 5.78 -2.59 -3.61
CA ILE A 32 6.41 -2.69 -2.28
C ILE A 32 6.52 -1.27 -1.75
N THR A 33 6.06 -1.07 -0.52
CA THR A 33 6.14 0.23 0.15
C THR A 33 6.75 0.04 1.52
N ASP A 34 7.89 0.69 1.73
CA ASP A 34 8.53 0.81 3.03
C ASP A 34 8.00 2.07 3.72
N ILE A 35 7.54 1.90 4.96
CA ILE A 35 6.91 2.98 5.74
C ILE A 35 7.60 3.13 7.10
N ASN A 36 7.60 4.34 7.64
CA ASN A 36 8.22 4.65 8.93
C ASN A 36 7.30 4.39 10.14
N SER A 37 6.28 3.55 9.98
CA SER A 37 5.25 3.31 10.99
C SER A 37 5.28 1.88 11.51
N GLU A 38 4.92 1.73 12.79
CA GLU A 38 4.63 0.43 13.39
C GLU A 38 3.29 -0.14 12.88
N TYR A 39 3.00 -1.37 13.31
CA TYR A 39 1.87 -2.17 12.89
C TYR A 39 0.51 -1.50 13.20
N ASP A 40 -0.14 -0.91 12.19
CA ASP A 40 -1.50 -0.36 12.31
C ASP A 40 -2.55 -1.29 11.65
N LYS A 41 -3.42 -1.87 12.49
CA LYS A 41 -4.53 -2.73 12.05
C LYS A 41 -5.55 -1.99 11.18
N ALA A 42 -5.77 -0.69 11.42
CA ALA A 42 -6.72 0.11 10.65
C ALA A 42 -6.18 0.37 9.24
N LEU A 43 -4.89 0.75 9.14
CA LEU A 43 -4.19 0.92 7.87
C LEU A 43 -4.28 -0.34 6.99
N PHE A 44 -3.95 -1.52 7.53
CA PHE A 44 -3.98 -2.76 6.75
C PHE A 44 -5.38 -3.14 6.30
N LYS A 45 -6.41 -2.83 7.10
CA LYS A 45 -7.80 -3.01 6.69
C LYS A 45 -8.16 -2.06 5.54
N ALA A 46 -7.69 -0.83 5.56
CA ALA A 46 -7.91 0.13 4.48
C ALA A 46 -7.22 -0.31 3.19
N LEU A 47 -5.93 -0.68 3.26
CA LEU A 47 -5.16 -1.15 2.10
C LEU A 47 -5.75 -2.42 1.48
N LYS A 48 -6.21 -3.39 2.29
CA LYS A 48 -6.88 -4.61 1.79
C LYS A 48 -8.22 -4.33 1.10
N LYS A 49 -8.86 -3.20 1.39
CA LYS A 49 -10.17 -2.82 0.81
C LYS A 49 -10.05 -2.02 -0.49
N ILE A 50 -8.83 -1.70 -0.94
CA ILE A 50 -8.61 -1.08 -2.24
C ILE A 50 -9.19 -2.02 -3.31
N GLU A 51 -10.06 -1.47 -4.15
CA GLU A 51 -10.70 -2.21 -5.24
C GLU A 51 -9.65 -2.82 -6.17
N HIS A 52 -9.91 -4.03 -6.67
CA HIS A 52 -8.97 -4.82 -7.49
C HIS A 52 -7.67 -5.27 -6.80
N THR A 53 -7.58 -5.18 -5.47
CA THR A 53 -6.46 -5.81 -4.73
C THR A 53 -6.55 -7.33 -4.83
N ILE A 54 -5.59 -7.94 -5.52
CA ILE A 54 -5.50 -9.40 -5.64
C ILE A 54 -4.96 -10.01 -4.34
N LYS A 55 -3.92 -9.40 -3.76
CA LYS A 55 -3.26 -9.89 -2.54
C LYS A 55 -2.55 -8.77 -1.80
N PHE A 56 -2.57 -8.83 -0.48
CA PHE A 56 -1.84 -7.93 0.41
C PHE A 56 -1.06 -8.73 1.45
N ARG A 57 0.20 -8.36 1.69
CA ARG A 57 1.08 -9.00 2.68
C ARG A 57 1.99 -7.96 3.32
N VAL A 58 2.25 -8.12 4.61
CA VAL A 58 3.29 -7.39 5.35
C VAL A 58 4.55 -8.25 5.35
N LEU A 59 5.69 -7.63 5.02
CA LEU A 59 7.01 -8.25 5.02
C LEU A 59 7.77 -7.77 6.30
N TYR A 60 8.66 -8.60 6.83
CA TYR A 60 9.47 -8.32 8.03
C TYR A 60 10.95 -8.33 7.66
#